data_AF-A0A8I0SLE4-F1
#
_entry.id   AF-A0A8I0SLE4-F1
#
_cell.length_a   1.000
_cell.length_b   1.000
_cell.length_c   1.000
_cell.angle_alpha   90.00
_cell.angle_beta   90.00
_cell.angle_gamma   90.00
#
_symmetry.space_group_name_H-M   'P 1'
#
loop_
_entity.id
_entity.type
_entity.pdbx_description
1 polymer ?
#
loop_
_entity_poly.entity_id
_entity_poly.type
_entity_poly.pdbx_seq_one_letter_code
_entity_poly.pdbx_strand_id
1 'polypeptide(L)'
;MMRRADTQNKGHRNLAVAVSPWILLIFAVSFGLFSDGLPEAIRLFLGYAVVYPVLEELTFRGWCQTLLLKKPLFAIRRLGISPANLFTSILFALAHWLVREQSIILLVFFPSLLLGWVREKAGSVGYGILLHGLMNIFYFNVSMAGF
;
A
#
# COMPACT_ATOMS: atom_id res chain seq x y z
N MET A 1 31.72 12.12 -31.73
CA MET A 1 31.50 13.01 -30.56
C MET A 1 29.99 13.08 -30.27
N MET A 2 29.37 12.01 -29.75
CA MET A 2 27.92 11.96 -29.46
C MET A 2 27.63 11.00 -28.29
N ARG A 3 28.11 11.34 -27.08
CA ARG A 3 27.95 10.51 -25.87
C ARG A 3 27.61 11.33 -24.60
N ARG A 4 26.97 12.49 -24.77
CA ARG A 4 26.63 13.41 -23.65
C ARG A 4 25.14 13.69 -23.45
N ALA A 5 24.24 13.26 -24.35
CA ALA A 5 22.81 13.56 -24.23
C ALA A 5 21.99 12.50 -23.44
N ASP A 6 22.44 11.25 -23.37
CA ASP A 6 21.69 10.15 -22.72
C ASP A 6 21.91 10.07 -21.19
N THR A 7 22.93 10.75 -20.66
CA THR A 7 23.21 10.76 -19.21
C THR A 7 22.33 11.74 -18.44
N GLN A 8 21.85 12.82 -19.08
CA GLN A 8 21.04 13.85 -18.40
C GLN A 8 19.58 13.42 -18.20
N ASN A 9 19.02 12.58 -19.09
CA ASN A 9 17.66 12.05 -18.95
C ASN A 9 17.57 10.90 -17.92
N LYS A 10 18.67 10.18 -17.68
CA LYS A 10 18.75 9.18 -16.59
C LYS A 10 18.82 9.84 -15.21
N GLY A 11 19.39 11.04 -15.10
CA GLY A 11 19.49 11.79 -13.85
C GLY A 11 18.13 12.19 -13.24
N HIS A 12 17.20 12.70 -14.05
CA HIS A 12 15.85 13.07 -13.57
C HIS A 12 14.95 11.86 -13.29
N ARG A 13 15.12 10.77 -14.05
CA ARG A 13 14.38 9.51 -13.81
C ARG A 13 14.81 8.81 -12.53
N ASN A 14 16.04 9.04 -12.07
CA ASN A 14 16.56 8.50 -10.81
C ASN A 14 16.18 9.35 -9.59
N LEU A 15 15.87 10.64 -9.77
CA LEU A 15 15.31 11.49 -8.70
C LEU A 15 13.83 11.15 -8.40
N ALA A 16 13.08 10.73 -9.42
CA ALA A 16 11.71 10.22 -9.23
C ALA A 16 11.64 8.86 -8.52
N VAL A 17 12.79 8.17 -8.38
CA VAL A 17 12.94 6.88 -7.68
C VAL A 17 13.34 7.07 -6.20
N ALA A 18 13.72 8.30 -5.80
CA ALA A 18 14.29 8.58 -4.48
C ALA A 18 13.43 9.51 -3.61
N VAL A 19 12.14 9.64 -3.88
CA VAL A 19 11.17 10.10 -2.86
C VAL A 19 10.67 8.84 -2.15
N SER A 20 11.43 8.46 -1.14
CA SER A 20 11.31 7.17 -0.47
C SER A 20 9.96 6.98 0.27
N PRO A 21 9.47 5.75 0.44
CA PRO A 21 8.42 5.36 1.41
C PRO A 21 8.63 5.87 2.85
N TRP A 22 9.81 6.42 3.17
CA TRP A 22 10.08 7.16 4.41
C TRP A 22 9.14 8.37 4.62
N ILE A 23 8.61 9.02 3.58
CA ILE A 23 7.63 10.12 3.76
C ILE A 23 6.28 9.61 4.25
N LEU A 24 5.84 8.41 3.82
CA LEU A 24 4.53 7.86 4.18
C LEU A 24 4.56 7.20 5.58
N LEU A 25 5.70 6.62 5.95
CA LEU A 25 5.96 6.10 7.31
C LEU A 25 6.16 7.24 8.33
N ILE A 26 6.84 8.34 7.94
CA ILE A 26 7.00 9.54 8.78
C ILE A 26 5.68 10.33 8.86
N PHE A 27 4.86 10.40 7.81
CA PHE A 27 3.54 11.05 7.86
C PHE A 27 2.53 10.25 8.71
N ALA A 28 2.54 8.92 8.61
CA ALA A 28 1.75 8.02 9.45
C ALA A 28 2.10 8.11 10.96
N VAL A 29 3.34 8.52 11.27
CA VAL A 29 3.85 8.68 12.65
C VAL A 29 3.78 10.15 13.14
N SER A 30 3.83 11.15 12.25
CA SER A 30 4.01 12.57 12.66
C SER A 30 2.75 13.46 12.67
N PHE A 31 1.59 13.06 12.15
CA PHE A 31 0.42 13.96 12.11
C PHE A 31 -0.81 13.31 12.74
N GLY A 32 -0.87 13.27 14.07
CA GLY A 32 -2.07 12.93 14.82
C GLY A 32 -3.26 13.78 14.33
N LEU A 33 -4.07 13.19 13.44
CA LEU A 33 -4.99 13.90 12.54
C LEU A 33 -5.67 15.09 13.22
N PHE A 34 -5.31 16.27 12.71
CA PHE A 34 -5.49 17.58 13.29
C PHE A 34 -6.95 17.98 13.33
N SER A 35 -7.50 18.14 14.53
CA SER A 35 -8.42 19.22 14.89
C SER A 35 -8.68 19.09 16.38
N ASP A 36 -8.39 20.14 17.13
CA ASP A 36 -9.07 20.36 18.39
C ASP A 36 -10.56 20.50 18.03
N GLY A 37 -11.38 19.47 18.33
CA GLY A 37 -12.83 19.52 18.07
C GLY A 37 -13.54 18.21 17.72
N LEU A 38 -12.85 17.16 17.26
CA LEU A 38 -13.47 15.86 17.00
C LEU A 38 -13.27 14.87 18.16
N PRO A 39 -14.30 14.07 18.52
CA PRO A 39 -14.13 12.94 19.43
C PRO A 39 -13.02 12.00 18.96
N GLU A 40 -12.21 11.53 19.91
CA GLU A 40 -11.08 10.63 19.65
C GLU A 40 -11.50 9.38 18.85
N ALA A 41 -12.63 8.78 19.19
CA ALA A 41 -13.16 7.61 18.49
C ALA A 41 -13.37 7.86 16.99
N ILE A 42 -13.88 9.04 16.61
CA ILE A 42 -14.09 9.40 15.20
C ILE A 42 -12.75 9.57 14.50
N ARG A 43 -11.78 10.21 15.14
CA ARG A 43 -10.42 10.39 14.59
C ARG A 43 -9.73 9.05 14.36
N LEU A 44 -9.81 8.13 15.32
CA LEU A 44 -9.25 6.78 15.19
C LEU A 44 -9.93 5.98 14.09
N PHE A 45 -11.26 6.05 14.00
CA PHE A 45 -12.02 5.37 12.95
C PHE A 45 -11.65 5.89 11.55
N LEU A 46 -11.60 7.21 11.35
CA LEU A 46 -11.21 7.79 10.06
C LEU A 46 -9.76 7.46 9.69
N GLY A 47 -8.86 7.48 10.68
CA GLY A 47 -7.49 7.02 10.51
C GLY A 47 -7.44 5.58 9.99
N TYR A 48 -8.16 4.69 10.67
CA TYR A 48 -8.18 3.26 10.39
C TYR A 48 -8.90 2.86 9.09
N ALA A 49 -10.06 3.43 8.82
CA ALA A 49 -10.92 3.03 7.70
C ALA A 49 -10.65 3.79 6.40
N VAL A 50 -9.97 4.94 6.47
CA VAL A 50 -9.79 5.82 5.30
C VAL A 50 -8.32 6.18 5.11
N VAL A 51 -7.71 6.84 6.09
CA VAL A 51 -6.37 7.43 5.90
C VAL A 51 -5.30 6.36 5.70
N TYR A 52 -5.23 5.35 6.58
CA TYR A 52 -4.25 4.26 6.43
C TYR A 52 -4.46 3.47 5.13
N PRO A 53 -5.66 3.00 4.76
CA PRO A 53 -5.89 2.34 3.47
C PRO A 53 -5.42 3.17 2.27
N VAL A 54 -5.68 4.48 2.25
CA VAL A 54 -5.20 5.37 1.18
C VAL A 54 -3.67 5.36 1.10
N LEU A 55 -2.99 5.60 2.23
CA LEU A 55 -1.53 5.67 2.27
C LEU A 55 -0.88 4.34 1.91
N GLU A 56 -1.42 3.25 2.46
CA GLU A 56 -0.93 1.90 2.23
C GLU A 56 -1.11 1.48 0.76
N GLU A 57 -2.29 1.67 0.18
CA GLU A 57 -2.51 1.29 -1.22
C GLU A 57 -1.69 2.14 -2.19
N LEU A 58 -1.52 3.44 -1.94
CA LEU A 58 -0.62 4.27 -2.74
C LEU A 58 0.83 3.80 -2.64
N THR A 59 1.29 3.41 -1.44
CA THR A 59 2.65 2.90 -1.22
C THR A 59 2.88 1.55 -1.91
N PHE A 60 2.04 0.57 -1.60
CA PHE A 60 2.27 -0.80 -2.01
C PHE A 60 1.80 -1.03 -3.45
N ARG A 61 0.61 -0.54 -3.85
CA ARG A 61 0.03 -0.83 -5.16
C ARG A 61 0.36 0.29 -6.16
N GLY A 62 0.28 1.54 -5.71
CA GLY A 62 0.61 2.71 -6.52
C GLY A 62 2.10 2.78 -6.86
N TRP A 63 2.98 2.51 -5.90
CA TRP A 63 4.42 2.60 -6.10
C TRP A 63 5.09 1.23 -6.25
N CYS A 64 5.12 0.40 -5.20
CA CYS A 64 5.90 -0.84 -5.21
C CYS A 64 5.49 -1.82 -6.33
N GLN A 65 4.22 -2.22 -6.38
CA GLN A 65 3.70 -3.15 -7.40
C GLN A 65 3.86 -2.57 -8.80
N THR A 66 3.59 -1.28 -8.97
CA THR A 66 3.74 -0.60 -10.27
C THR A 66 5.19 -0.58 -10.75
N LEU A 67 6.16 -0.40 -9.86
CA LEU A 67 7.59 -0.50 -10.21
C LEU A 67 7.98 -1.92 -10.63
N LEU A 68 7.47 -2.94 -9.94
CA LEU A 68 7.73 -4.34 -10.28
C LEU A 68 7.08 -4.72 -11.61
N LEU A 69 5.84 -4.29 -11.88
CA LEU A 69 5.12 -4.57 -13.12
C LEU A 69 5.81 -3.99 -14.37
N LYS A 70 6.72 -3.01 -14.23
CA LYS A 70 7.55 -2.53 -15.35
C LYS A 70 8.56 -3.57 -15.85
N LYS A 71 8.81 -4.63 -15.07
CA LYS A 71 9.71 -5.73 -15.44
C LYS A 71 8.89 -6.87 -16.07
N PRO A 72 9.20 -7.33 -17.30
CA PRO A 72 8.41 -8.36 -17.99
C PRO A 72 8.18 -9.62 -17.16
N LEU A 73 9.20 -10.12 -16.46
CA LEU A 73 9.10 -11.31 -15.62
C LEU A 73 8.11 -11.17 -14.46
N PHE A 74 7.91 -9.94 -13.96
CA PHE A 74 7.03 -9.65 -12.84
C PHE A 74 5.60 -9.33 -13.27
N ALA A 75 5.37 -9.11 -14.56
CA ALA A 75 4.05 -8.87 -15.15
C ALA A 75 3.35 -10.17 -15.61
N ILE A 76 4.07 -11.29 -15.68
CA ILE A 76 3.50 -12.58 -16.07
C ILE A 76 2.57 -13.07 -14.96
N ARG A 77 1.30 -13.29 -15.29
CA ARG A 77 0.28 -13.75 -14.35
C ARG A 77 0.12 -15.26 -14.45
N ARG A 78 0.11 -15.95 -13.31
CA ARG A 78 -0.26 -17.37 -13.19
C ARG A 78 -1.41 -17.48 -12.19
N LEU A 79 -2.52 -18.11 -12.60
CA LEU A 79 -3.76 -18.19 -11.80
C LEU A 79 -4.26 -16.81 -11.33
N GLY A 80 -4.02 -15.76 -12.13
CA GLY A 80 -4.40 -14.39 -11.80
C GLY A 80 -3.41 -13.65 -10.88
N ILE A 81 -2.40 -14.31 -10.32
CA ILE A 81 -1.40 -13.68 -9.44
C ILE A 81 -0.12 -13.43 -10.23
N SER A 82 0.39 -12.19 -10.20
CA SER A 82 1.70 -11.85 -10.74
C SER A 82 2.78 -11.95 -9.66
N PRO A 83 4.06 -12.15 -10.01
CA PRO A 83 5.16 -11.99 -9.08
C PRO A 83 5.19 -10.59 -8.46
N ALA A 84 4.82 -9.53 -9.20
CA ALA A 84 4.73 -8.18 -8.63
C ALA A 84 3.76 -8.13 -7.45
N ASN A 85 2.55 -8.68 -7.60
CA ASN A 85 1.55 -8.75 -6.52
C ASN A 85 2.07 -9.59 -5.33
N LEU A 86 2.66 -10.75 -5.61
CA LEU A 86 3.18 -11.63 -4.58
C LEU A 86 4.25 -10.94 -3.73
N PHE A 87 5.27 -10.35 -4.37
CA PHE A 87 6.33 -9.65 -3.67
C PHE A 87 5.83 -8.43 -2.91
N THR A 88 4.96 -7.62 -3.51
CA THR A 88 4.34 -6.48 -2.82
C THR A 88 3.53 -6.95 -1.60
N SER A 89 2.82 -8.07 -1.70
CA SER A 89 2.03 -8.59 -0.58
C SER A 89 2.88 -9.17 0.54
N ILE A 90 4.02 -9.79 0.22
CA ILE A 90 5.01 -10.19 1.22
C ILE A 90 5.54 -8.95 1.95
N LEU A 91 5.92 -7.90 1.21
CA LEU A 91 6.42 -6.66 1.81
C LEU A 91 5.35 -5.98 2.68
N PHE A 92 4.09 -5.98 2.25
CA PHE A 92 2.96 -5.46 3.02
C PHE A 92 2.79 -6.19 4.36
N ALA A 93 2.80 -7.52 4.33
CA ALA A 93 2.65 -8.34 5.52
C ALA A 93 3.87 -8.22 6.47
N LEU A 94 5.08 -8.12 5.93
CA LEU A 94 6.29 -7.85 6.72
C LEU A 94 6.27 -6.47 7.37
N ALA A 95 5.81 -5.44 6.66
CA ALA A 95 5.66 -4.10 7.22
C ALA A 95 4.66 -4.09 8.38
N HIS A 96 3.55 -4.82 8.26
CA HIS A 96 2.58 -5.00 9.34
C HIS A 96 3.23 -5.68 10.55
N TRP A 97 4.00 -6.76 10.34
CA TRP A 97 4.69 -7.46 11.42
C TRP A 97 5.69 -6.57 12.19
N LEU A 98 6.41 -5.69 11.49
CA LEU A 98 7.40 -4.81 12.10
C LEU A 98 6.79 -3.62 12.85
N VAL A 99 5.65 -3.11 12.39
CA VAL A 99 5.05 -1.87 12.90
C VAL A 99 3.95 -2.12 13.92
N ARG A 100 3.18 -3.21 13.78
CA ARG A 100 2.09 -3.56 14.68
C ARG A 100 2.31 -4.99 15.16
N GLU A 101 2.63 -5.12 16.43
CA GLU A 101 2.80 -6.39 17.14
C GLU A 101 1.48 -7.21 17.05
N GLN A 102 1.31 -7.99 15.99
CA GLN A 102 0.13 -8.81 15.74
C GLN A 102 0.54 -10.08 14.99
N SER A 103 0.40 -11.19 15.69
CA SER A 103 0.77 -12.56 15.33
C SER A 103 0.01 -13.14 14.12
N ILE A 104 -0.54 -12.30 13.24
CA ILE A 104 -1.48 -12.71 12.18
C ILE A 104 -1.04 -12.20 10.80
N ILE A 105 0.24 -12.38 10.47
CA ILE A 105 0.82 -12.10 9.14
C ILE A 105 -0.04 -12.68 8.00
N LEU A 106 -0.60 -13.88 8.21
CA LEU A 106 -1.48 -14.53 7.23
C LEU A 106 -2.80 -13.77 7.02
N LEU A 107 -3.34 -13.14 8.06
CA LEU A 107 -4.62 -12.41 8.01
C LEU A 107 -4.53 -11.15 7.17
N VAL A 108 -3.34 -10.57 7.02
CA VAL A 108 -3.11 -9.39 6.16
C VAL A 108 -2.53 -9.77 4.79
N PHE A 109 -1.81 -10.90 4.70
CA PHE A 109 -1.21 -11.36 3.44
C PHE A 109 -2.25 -11.75 2.39
N PHE A 110 -3.27 -12.54 2.73
CA PHE A 110 -4.27 -12.98 1.76
C PHE A 110 -5.17 -11.82 1.26
N PRO A 111 -5.69 -10.92 2.13
CA PRO A 111 -6.35 -9.71 1.67
C PRO A 111 -5.44 -8.84 0.80
N SER A 112 -4.15 -8.75 1.16
CA SER A 112 -3.17 -8.02 0.37
C SER A 112 -3.02 -8.57 -1.06
N LEU A 113 -3.02 -9.89 -1.24
CA LEU A 113 -3.00 -10.53 -2.55
C LEU A 113 -4.26 -10.19 -3.36
N LEU A 114 -5.43 -10.19 -2.72
CA LEU A 114 -6.70 -9.80 -3.35
C LEU A 114 -6.66 -8.35 -3.82
N LEU A 115 -6.16 -7.43 -2.99
CA LEU A 115 -6.00 -6.01 -3.36
C LEU A 115 -5.07 -5.85 -4.58
N GLY A 116 -3.94 -6.56 -4.61
CA GLY A 116 -3.03 -6.52 -5.75
C GLY A 116 -3.63 -7.15 -7.02
N TRP A 117 -4.49 -8.16 -6.89
CA TRP A 117 -5.25 -8.71 -8.02
C TRP A 117 -6.28 -7.70 -8.55
N VAL A 118 -7.03 -7.03 -7.68
CA VAL A 118 -7.96 -5.96 -8.05
C VAL A 118 -7.23 -4.83 -8.76
N ARG A 119 -6.07 -4.39 -8.23
CA ARG A 119 -5.22 -3.36 -8.85
C ARG A 119 -4.84 -3.72 -10.29
N GLU A 120 -4.48 -4.96 -10.51
CA GLU A 120 -4.03 -5.50 -11.80
C GLU A 120 -5.16 -5.74 -12.80
N LYS A 121 -6.35 -6.09 -12.31
CA LYS A 121 -7.55 -6.28 -13.12
C LYS A 121 -8.21 -4.96 -13.50
N ALA A 122 -8.32 -4.03 -12.55
CA ALA A 122 -9.01 -2.77 -12.73
C ALA A 122 -8.11 -1.65 -13.29
N GLY A 123 -6.78 -1.82 -13.24
CA GLY A 123 -5.85 -0.79 -13.72
C GLY A 123 -5.80 0.47 -12.85
N SER A 124 -6.50 0.50 -11.71
CA SER A 124 -6.56 1.63 -10.78
C SER A 124 -6.29 1.20 -9.34
N VAL A 125 -5.63 2.06 -8.57
CA VAL A 125 -5.40 1.90 -7.12
C VAL A 125 -6.67 2.23 -6.32
N GLY A 126 -7.57 3.06 -6.87
CA GLY A 126 -8.77 3.54 -6.17
C GLY A 126 -9.73 2.42 -5.75
N TYR A 127 -9.87 1.37 -6.57
CA TYR A 127 -10.67 0.20 -6.19
C TYR A 127 -10.04 -0.58 -5.03
N GLY A 128 -8.71 -0.63 -4.96
CA GLY A 128 -7.98 -1.20 -3.84
C GLY A 128 -8.21 -0.39 -2.56
N ILE A 129 -8.14 0.94 -2.64
CA ILE A 129 -8.39 1.84 -1.50
C ILE A 129 -9.79 1.60 -0.92
N LEU A 130 -10.81 1.61 -1.79
CA LEU A 130 -12.19 1.38 -1.36
C LEU A 130 -12.35 -0.01 -0.72
N LEU A 131 -11.85 -1.05 -1.38
CA LEU A 131 -11.95 -2.42 -0.88
C LEU A 131 -11.22 -2.60 0.46
N HIS A 132 -10.04 -2.03 0.60
CA HIS A 132 -9.25 -2.08 1.83
C HIS A 132 -9.95 -1.33 2.98
N GLY A 133 -10.48 -0.14 2.72
CA GLY A 133 -11.29 0.58 3.71
C GLY A 133 -12.51 -0.23 4.16
N LEU A 134 -13.22 -0.88 3.23
CA LEU A 134 -14.35 -1.75 3.56
C LEU A 134 -13.94 -2.98 4.38
N MET A 135 -12.80 -3.60 4.08
CA MET A 135 -12.25 -4.71 4.86
C MET A 135 -11.93 -4.27 6.29
N ASN A 136 -11.32 -3.09 6.47
CA ASN A 136 -11.04 -2.52 7.78
C ASN A 136 -12.34 -2.26 8.55
N ILE A 137 -13.34 -1.63 7.92
CA ILE A 137 -14.65 -1.40 8.55
C ILE A 137 -15.28 -2.74 8.99
N PHE A 138 -15.26 -3.75 8.12
CA PHE A 138 -15.78 -5.07 8.44
C PHE A 138 -15.05 -5.68 9.64
N TYR A 139 -13.71 -5.68 9.63
CA TYR A 139 -12.91 -6.21 10.73
C TYR A 139 -13.17 -5.48 12.05
N PHE A 140 -13.25 -4.15 12.03
CA PHE A 140 -13.58 -3.33 13.19
C PHE A 140 -14.92 -3.76 13.81
N ASN A 141 -15.97 -3.90 12.98
CA ASN A 141 -17.29 -4.32 13.46
C ASN A 141 -17.27 -5.73 14.08
N VAL A 142 -16.59 -6.68 13.44
CA VAL A 142 -16.45 -8.06 13.98
C VAL A 142 -15.69 -8.06 15.30
N SER A 143 -14.59 -7.31 15.41
CA SER A 143 -13.79 -7.24 16.64
C SER A 143 -14.54 -6.59 17.81
N MET A 144 -15.40 -5.61 17.53
CA MET A 144 -16.22 -4.94 18.55
C MET A 144 -17.40 -5.79 19.01
N ALA A 145 -17.84 -6.75 18.18
CA ALA A 145 -18.93 -7.67 18.51
C ALA A 145 -18.49 -8.85 19.41
N GLY A 146 -17.18 -8.97 19.72
CA GLY A 146 -16.67 -9.96 20.68
C GLY A 146 -16.59 -11.40 20.17
N PHE A 147 -16.48 -11.58 18.84
CA PHE A 147 -16.26 -12.88 18.21
C PHE A 147 -14.78 -13.20 18.03
#